data_AF-A0AAV6JDN9-F1
#
_entry.id   AF-A0AAV6JDN9-F1
#
_cell.length_a   1.000
_cell.length_b   1.000
_cell.length_c   1.000
_cell.angle_alpha   90.00
_cell.angle_beta   90.00
_cell.angle_gamma   90.00
#
_symmetry.space_group_name_H-M   'P 1'
#
loop_
_entity.id
_entity.type
_entity.pdbx_description
1 polymer ?
#
loop_
_entity_poly.entity_id
_entity_poly.type
_entity_poly.pdbx_seq_one_letter_code
_entity_poly.pdbx_strand_id
1 'polypeptide(L)'
;MAGDFPSKPMSLYATIWDASNWATSGGKYKVNYKYAPFVAEFTDLALHGCAIDPIQEVLASACSQKDDQLENNNYASVTPKQRVAMKKFRKNYMYYSYCYDTIRYSTPLPECVIDPVERRQFKDTGRLNFNERHHHHSKRSRQVPSMRNYGDQDED
;
A
#
# COMPACT_ATOMS: atom_id res chain seq x y z
N MET A 1 -4.51 -10.47 23.71
CA MET A 1 -4.83 -9.95 22.37
C MET A 1 -6.24 -10.43 22.05
N ALA A 2 -7.23 -9.53 22.10
CA ALA A 2 -8.63 -9.85 21.85
C ALA A 2 -9.01 -9.23 20.50
N GLY A 3 -8.88 -10.02 19.44
CA GLY A 3 -9.28 -9.65 18.08
C GLY A 3 -9.66 -10.92 17.34
N ASP A 4 -10.71 -10.84 16.53
CA ASP A 4 -11.13 -11.95 15.70
C ASP A 4 -10.07 -12.21 14.63
N PHE A 5 -9.59 -13.46 14.55
CA PHE A 5 -8.61 -13.89 13.56
C PHE A 5 -9.27 -14.89 12.60
N PRO A 6 -9.02 -14.80 11.27
CA PRO A 6 -9.57 -15.76 10.32
C PRO A 6 -9.18 -17.20 10.65
N SER A 7 -10.16 -18.01 11.06
CA SER A 7 -9.96 -19.40 11.50
C SER A 7 -10.79 -20.42 10.71
N LYS A 8 -11.58 -19.95 9.74
CA LYS A 8 -12.40 -20.80 8.86
C LYS A 8 -11.66 -21.07 7.54
N PRO A 9 -11.89 -22.22 6.89
CA PRO A 9 -11.40 -22.47 5.53
C PRO A 9 -11.83 -21.35 4.57
N MET A 10 -10.97 -21.01 3.62
CA MET A 10 -11.19 -19.94 2.65
C MET A 10 -10.98 -20.45 1.22
N SER A 11 -11.61 -19.80 0.25
CA SER A 11 -11.39 -20.05 -1.18
C SER A 11 -10.75 -18.82 -1.83
N LEU A 12 -9.97 -19.05 -2.88
CA LEU A 12 -9.33 -17.98 -3.65
C LEU A 12 -10.25 -17.52 -4.78
N TYR A 13 -10.36 -16.20 -4.95
CA TYR A 13 -11.14 -15.57 -6.01
C TYR A 13 -10.28 -14.50 -6.71
N ALA A 14 -10.33 -14.46 -8.04
CA ALA A 14 -9.75 -13.40 -8.85
C ALA A 14 -10.85 -12.84 -9.77
N THR A 15 -11.13 -11.54 -9.66
CA THR A 15 -12.22 -10.90 -10.40
C THR A 15 -11.80 -9.52 -10.91
N ILE A 16 -12.28 -9.17 -12.10
CA ILE A 16 -12.30 -7.79 -12.63
C ILE A 16 -13.77 -7.34 -12.66
N TRP A 17 -14.08 -6.22 -12.02
CA TRP A 17 -15.46 -5.74 -11.87
C TRP A 17 -15.55 -4.22 -11.74
N ASP A 18 -16.74 -3.67 -12.00
CA ASP A 18 -17.00 -2.24 -11.92
C ASP A 18 -17.30 -1.78 -10.49
N ALA A 19 -16.33 -1.09 -9.89
CA ALA A 19 -16.43 -0.48 -8.56
C ALA A 19 -16.53 1.06 -8.60
N SER A 20 -17.17 1.62 -9.64
CA SER A 20 -17.26 3.06 -9.89
C SER A 20 -17.78 3.91 -8.73
N ASN A 21 -18.53 3.32 -7.80
CA ASN A 21 -19.06 4.06 -6.64
C ASN A 21 -17.99 4.42 -5.60
N TRP A 22 -16.79 3.80 -5.63
CA TRP A 22 -15.77 4.05 -4.61
C TRP A 22 -14.31 3.92 -5.06
N ALA A 23 -14.00 3.15 -6.10
CA ALA A 23 -12.62 2.76 -6.42
C ALA A 23 -11.68 3.94 -6.75
N THR A 24 -12.12 4.87 -7.62
CA THR A 24 -11.26 5.96 -8.08
C THR A 24 -11.66 7.29 -7.45
N SER A 25 -10.75 7.85 -6.63
CA SER A 25 -10.99 9.08 -5.86
C SER A 25 -12.28 9.07 -5.04
N GLY A 26 -12.60 7.92 -4.42
CA GLY A 26 -13.83 7.76 -3.63
C GLY A 26 -15.10 7.77 -4.47
N GLY A 27 -15.02 7.37 -5.74
CA GLY A 27 -16.16 7.30 -6.67
C GLY A 27 -16.37 8.56 -7.52
N LYS A 28 -15.49 9.56 -7.40
CA LYS A 28 -15.56 10.80 -8.20
C LYS A 28 -15.39 10.53 -9.70
N TYR A 29 -14.49 9.60 -10.06
CA TYR A 29 -14.25 9.23 -11.45
C TYR A 29 -14.80 7.82 -11.68
N LYS A 30 -15.82 7.72 -12.52
CA LYS A 30 -16.47 6.46 -12.88
C LYS A 30 -15.78 5.83 -14.08
N VAL A 31 -15.96 4.52 -14.25
CA VAL A 31 -15.47 3.81 -15.43
C VAL A 31 -16.03 4.44 -16.71
N ASN A 32 -15.18 4.57 -17.72
CA ASN A 32 -15.59 4.99 -19.05
C ASN A 32 -15.50 3.80 -20.00
N TYR A 33 -16.64 3.17 -20.27
CA TYR A 33 -16.75 1.98 -21.11
C TYR A 33 -16.35 2.20 -22.57
N LYS A 34 -16.12 3.44 -23.02
CA LYS A 34 -15.51 3.70 -24.34
C LYS A 34 -14.08 3.16 -24.45
N TYR A 35 -13.39 2.96 -23.33
CA TYR A 35 -12.04 2.38 -23.28
C TYR A 35 -12.05 0.85 -23.08
N ALA A 36 -13.21 0.21 -23.19
CA ALA A 36 -13.29 -1.25 -23.16
C ALA A 36 -12.59 -1.88 -24.39
N PRO A 37 -12.08 -3.13 -24.27
CA PRO A 37 -12.17 -4.01 -23.11
C PRO A 37 -11.18 -3.68 -21.99
N PHE A 38 -11.59 -3.87 -20.74
CA PHE A 38 -10.70 -3.85 -19.58
C PHE A 38 -10.19 -5.27 -19.33
N VAL A 39 -8.88 -5.49 -19.50
CA VAL A 39 -8.28 -6.82 -19.45
C VAL A 39 -7.30 -6.91 -18.29
N ALA A 40 -7.39 -7.99 -17.52
CA ALA A 40 -6.41 -8.36 -16.50
C ALA A 40 -5.89 -9.76 -16.82
N GLU A 41 -4.56 -9.88 -16.95
CA GLU A 41 -3.87 -11.14 -17.23
C GLU A 41 -3.18 -11.63 -15.95
N PHE A 42 -3.32 -12.92 -15.67
CA PHE A 42 -2.73 -13.57 -14.50
C PHE A 42 -1.88 -14.75 -14.97
N THR A 43 -0.62 -14.80 -14.57
CA THR A 43 0.31 -15.91 -14.87
C THR A 43 0.92 -16.43 -13.57
N ASP A 44 1.62 -17.56 -13.64
CA ASP A 44 2.46 -18.08 -12.55
C ASP A 44 1.69 -18.32 -11.23
N LEU A 45 0.48 -18.87 -11.33
CA LEU A 45 -0.33 -19.18 -10.16
C LEU A 45 0.34 -20.27 -9.30
N ALA A 46 0.88 -19.87 -8.16
CA ALA A 46 1.44 -20.76 -7.15
C ALA A 46 0.47 -20.93 -5.98
N LEU A 47 0.02 -22.16 -5.74
CA LEU A 47 -0.86 -22.51 -4.63
C LEU A 47 -0.10 -23.38 -3.63
N HIS A 48 0.34 -22.77 -2.54
CA HIS A 48 0.94 -23.44 -1.39
C HIS A 48 0.03 -23.23 -0.18
N GLY A 49 -0.63 -24.30 0.26
CA GLY A 49 -1.52 -24.28 1.40
C GLY A 49 -2.16 -25.63 1.61
N CYS A 50 -2.78 -25.81 2.78
CA CYS A 50 -3.48 -27.05 3.09
C CYS A 50 -4.91 -27.01 2.53
N ALA A 51 -5.19 -27.86 1.54
CA ALA A 51 -6.51 -27.99 0.93
C ALA A 51 -7.45 -28.74 1.87
N ILE A 52 -8.67 -28.23 2.00
CA ILE A 52 -9.76 -28.88 2.76
C ILE A 52 -10.92 -29.14 1.80
N ASP A 53 -11.52 -30.32 1.89
CA ASP A 53 -12.75 -30.64 1.17
C ASP A 53 -13.91 -29.82 1.77
N PRO A 54 -14.57 -28.93 0.99
CA PRO A 54 -15.67 -28.10 1.49
C PRO A 54 -16.90 -28.91 1.93
N ILE A 55 -17.01 -30.19 1.55
CA ILE A 55 -18.11 -31.08 1.94
C ILE A 55 -17.82 -31.77 3.29
N GLN A 56 -16.54 -31.97 3.63
CA GLN A 56 -16.13 -32.47 4.93
C GLN A 56 -16.11 -31.32 5.94
N GLU A 57 -17.29 -30.92 6.40
CA GLU A 57 -17.40 -30.06 7.57
C GLU A 57 -16.68 -30.71 8.76
N VAL A 58 -15.50 -30.19 9.09
CA VAL A 58 -14.75 -30.46 10.32
C VAL A 58 -14.03 -31.81 10.38
N LEU A 59 -12.86 -31.88 9.73
CA LEU A 59 -11.70 -32.52 10.35
C LEU A 59 -10.58 -31.49 10.45
N ALA A 60 -10.61 -30.71 11.53
CA ALA A 60 -9.54 -29.78 11.93
C ALA A 60 -8.14 -30.44 11.91
N SER A 61 -8.07 -31.78 11.95
CA SER A 61 -6.83 -32.55 11.94
C SER A 61 -6.07 -32.55 10.60
N ALA A 62 -6.71 -32.31 9.45
CA ALA A 62 -6.04 -32.42 8.14
C ALA A 62 -4.96 -31.34 7.93
N CYS A 63 -5.23 -30.11 8.39
CA CYS A 63 -4.27 -29.00 8.36
C CYS A 63 -3.61 -28.73 9.72
N SER A 64 -3.81 -29.62 10.70
CA SER A 64 -3.10 -29.61 11.99
C SER A 64 -1.80 -30.39 11.95
N GLN A 65 -1.55 -31.18 10.89
CA GLN A 65 -0.21 -31.72 10.67
C GLN A 65 0.72 -30.53 10.46
N LYS A 66 1.82 -30.49 11.22
CA LYS A 66 2.88 -29.50 11.06
C LYS A 66 3.20 -29.42 9.57
N ASP A 67 2.84 -28.32 8.94
CA ASP A 67 3.31 -28.06 7.59
C ASP A 67 4.80 -27.84 7.74
N ASP A 68 5.59 -28.88 7.48
CA ASP A 68 7.05 -28.83 7.61
C ASP A 68 7.62 -27.66 6.80
N GLN A 69 6.96 -27.22 5.71
CA GLN A 69 7.39 -26.04 4.96
C GLN A 69 7.11 -24.73 5.71
N LEU A 70 5.98 -24.64 6.42
CA LEU A 70 5.63 -23.45 7.20
C LEU A 70 6.39 -23.38 8.53
N GLU A 71 6.71 -24.53 9.14
CA GLU A 71 7.49 -24.64 10.38
C GLU A 71 9.00 -24.45 10.14
N ASN A 72 9.54 -24.98 9.03
CA ASN A 72 10.96 -24.80 8.68
C ASN A 72 11.30 -23.35 8.32
N ASN A 73 10.31 -22.60 7.84
CA ASN A 73 10.45 -21.20 7.55
C ASN A 73 9.95 -20.39 8.75
N ASN A 74 10.80 -19.55 9.34
CA ASN A 74 10.40 -18.69 10.48
C ASN A 74 9.44 -17.57 10.05
N TYR A 75 8.21 -17.92 9.67
CA TYR A 75 7.15 -17.00 9.25
C TYR A 75 6.36 -16.42 10.42
N ALA A 76 6.49 -17.01 11.62
CA ALA A 76 5.85 -16.52 12.84
C ALA A 76 6.30 -15.10 13.22
N SER A 77 7.48 -14.67 12.74
CA SER A 77 8.00 -13.33 13.02
C SER A 77 8.61 -12.67 11.79
N VAL A 78 8.34 -11.37 11.65
CA VAL A 78 9.00 -10.54 10.64
C VAL A 78 10.41 -10.22 11.11
N THR A 79 11.42 -10.53 10.29
CA THR A 79 12.83 -10.24 10.60
C THR A 79 13.07 -8.73 10.78
N PRO A 80 14.13 -8.31 11.51
CA PRO A 80 14.45 -6.88 11.67
C PRO A 80 14.62 -6.15 10.33
N LYS A 81 15.26 -6.81 9.34
CA LYS A 81 15.45 -6.26 7.99
C LYS A 81 14.11 -6.05 7.26
N GLN A 82 13.22 -7.05 7.27
CA GLN A 82 11.88 -6.93 6.69
C GLN A 82 11.05 -5.85 7.40
N ARG A 83 11.17 -5.73 8.73
CA ARG A 83 10.47 -4.69 9.50
C ARG A 83 10.91 -3.29 9.11
N VAL A 84 12.21 -3.07 8.92
CA VAL A 84 12.74 -1.78 8.43
C VAL A 84 12.25 -1.50 7.01
N ALA A 85 12.24 -2.51 6.12
CA ALA A 85 11.72 -2.37 4.76
C ALA A 85 10.22 -2.00 4.75
N MET A 86 9.41 -2.69 5.57
CA MET A 86 7.99 -2.40 5.76
C MET A 86 7.76 -0.97 6.27
N LYS A 87 8.52 -0.53 7.28
CA LYS A 87 8.45 0.86 7.79
C LYS A 87 8.79 1.89 6.71
N LYS A 88 9.84 1.64 5.92
CA LYS A 88 10.23 2.52 4.81
C LYS A 88 9.15 2.57 3.73
N PHE A 89 8.54 1.43 3.39
CA PHE A 89 7.45 1.38 2.41
C PHE A 89 6.23 2.14 2.89
N ARG A 90 5.77 1.89 4.12
CA ARG A 90 4.63 2.58 4.74
C ARG A 90 4.84 4.10 4.75
N LYS A 91 6.01 4.57 5.19
CA LYS A 91 6.35 6.00 5.23
C LYS A 91 6.20 6.71 3.88
N ASN A 92 6.54 6.02 2.78
CA ASN A 92 6.64 6.64 1.46
C ASN A 92 5.40 6.42 0.57
N TYR A 93 4.70 5.30 0.73
CA TYR A 93 3.67 4.85 -0.22
C TYR A 93 2.29 4.62 0.40
N MET A 94 2.15 4.52 1.72
CA MET A 94 0.84 4.28 2.35
C MET A 94 0.01 5.55 2.37
N TYR A 95 -1.11 5.60 1.63
CA TYR A 95 -1.94 6.80 1.52
C TYR A 95 -3.10 6.88 2.54
N TYR A 96 -3.51 5.74 3.10
CA TYR A 96 -4.60 5.60 4.05
C TYR A 96 -4.31 4.46 5.04
N SER A 97 -4.73 4.63 6.30
CA SER A 97 -4.66 3.60 7.34
C SER A 97 -5.85 3.76 8.29
N TYR A 98 -6.65 2.71 8.45
CA TYR A 98 -7.82 2.73 9.34
C TYR A 98 -7.44 2.89 10.83
N CYS A 99 -6.25 2.43 11.23
CA CYS A 99 -5.77 2.58 12.61
C CYS A 99 -5.60 4.04 13.07
N TYR A 100 -5.51 4.99 12.12
CA TYR A 100 -5.40 6.41 12.39
C TYR A 100 -6.66 7.20 11.96
N ASP A 101 -7.69 6.52 11.46
CA ASP A 101 -8.96 7.15 11.08
C ASP A 101 -9.87 7.28 12.31
N THR A 102 -9.70 8.38 13.04
CA THR A 102 -10.48 8.69 14.24
C THR A 102 -11.91 9.14 13.93
N ILE A 103 -12.18 9.53 12.68
CA ILE A 103 -13.55 9.85 12.22
C ILE A 103 -14.36 8.56 12.09
N ARG A 104 -13.76 7.50 11.52
CA ARG A 104 -14.42 6.21 11.37
C ARG A 104 -14.39 5.38 12.66
N TYR A 105 -13.26 5.39 13.36
CA TYR A 105 -13.03 4.64 14.58
C TYR A 105 -12.54 5.59 15.68
N SER A 106 -13.45 6.08 16.52
CA SER A 106 -13.13 7.02 17.60
C SER A 106 -12.04 6.50 18.54
N THR A 107 -12.00 5.18 18.74
CA THR A 107 -10.92 4.46 19.43
C THR A 107 -10.29 3.47 18.45
N PRO A 108 -8.96 3.43 18.32
CA PRO A 108 -8.29 2.45 17.48
C PRO A 108 -8.66 1.02 17.87
N LEU A 109 -8.80 0.15 16.88
CA LEU A 109 -9.12 -1.26 17.09
C LEU A 109 -7.96 -1.99 17.82
N PRO A 110 -8.24 -3.09 18.56
CA PRO A 110 -7.26 -3.73 19.44
C PRO A 110 -5.98 -4.25 18.79
N GLU A 111 -6.02 -4.54 17.49
CA GLU A 111 -4.88 -4.99 16.68
C GLU A 111 -3.93 -3.85 16.27
N CYS A 112 -4.38 -2.60 16.37
CA CYS A 112 -3.61 -1.45 15.94
C CYS A 112 -2.45 -1.13 16.89
N VAL A 113 -1.23 -1.19 16.37
CA VAL A 113 -0.04 -0.66 17.04
C VAL A 113 0.19 0.77 16.56
N ILE A 114 -0.12 1.74 17.40
CA ILE A 114 -0.01 3.15 17.04
C ILE A 114 1.45 3.61 17.14
N ASP A 115 2.00 4.06 16.01
CA ASP A 115 3.26 4.80 15.96
C ASP A 115 2.98 6.32 16.05
N PRO A 116 3.53 7.04 17.04
CA PRO A 116 3.33 8.49 17.18
C PRO A 116 3.79 9.31 15.96
N VAL A 117 4.79 8.85 15.21
CA VAL A 117 5.30 9.53 14.02
C VAL A 117 4.32 9.34 12.86
N GLU A 118 3.84 8.11 12.63
CA GLU A 118 2.81 7.86 11.62
C GLU A 118 1.52 8.63 11.97
N ARG A 119 1.09 8.64 13.24
CA ARG A 119 -0.09 9.40 13.69
C ARG A 119 -0.01 10.91 13.37
N ARG A 120 1.17 11.53 13.35
CA ARG A 120 1.29 12.94 12.94
C ARG A 120 1.12 13.13 11.43
N GLN A 121 1.54 12.12 10.66
CA GLN A 121 1.47 12.14 9.21
C GLN A 121 0.05 11.85 8.68
N PHE A 122 -0.69 11.00 9.38
CA PHE A 122 -2.09 10.67 9.13
C PHE A 122 -2.99 11.51 10.04
N LYS A 123 -3.73 12.47 9.48
CA LYS A 123 -4.75 13.24 10.23
C LYS A 123 -5.85 12.34 10.78
N ASP A 124 -6.82 12.95 11.46
CA ASP A 124 -8.05 12.33 11.96
C ASP A 124 -8.83 11.49 10.92
N THR A 125 -8.63 11.76 9.62
CA THR A 125 -9.25 10.98 8.52
C THR A 125 -8.51 9.68 8.16
N GLY A 126 -7.38 9.38 8.82
CA GLY A 126 -6.50 8.28 8.48
C GLY A 126 -5.81 8.40 7.11
N ARG A 127 -5.98 9.52 6.39
CA ARG A 127 -5.33 9.82 5.10
C ARG A 127 -4.08 10.68 5.29
N LEU A 128 -3.11 10.49 4.40
CA LEU A 128 -1.87 11.27 4.40
C LEU A 128 -2.10 12.77 4.20
N ASN A 129 -1.28 13.56 4.89
CA ASN A 129 -1.10 14.98 4.62
C ASN A 129 -0.22 15.20 3.38
N PHE A 130 -0.83 15.50 2.24
CA PHE A 130 -0.07 15.96 1.07
C PHE A 130 0.52 17.37 1.24
N ASN A 131 0.02 18.15 2.21
CA ASN A 131 0.42 19.55 2.42
C ASN A 131 1.82 19.74 3.06
N GLU A 132 2.48 18.67 3.52
CA GLU A 132 3.81 18.75 4.15
C GLU A 132 4.95 18.27 3.23
N ARG A 133 4.71 18.07 1.93
CA ARG A 133 5.83 18.04 0.99
C ARG A 133 6.31 19.46 0.82
N HIS A 134 7.30 19.83 1.64
CA HIS A 134 8.04 21.09 1.53
C HIS A 134 8.26 21.43 0.06
N HIS A 135 7.61 22.49 -0.40
CA HIS A 135 8.04 23.20 -1.59
C HIS A 135 9.46 23.69 -1.30
N HIS A 136 10.48 22.90 -1.65
CA HIS A 136 11.82 23.42 -1.86
C HIS A 136 11.73 24.33 -3.08
N HIS A 137 11.32 25.58 -2.83
CA HIS A 137 11.51 26.65 -3.78
C HIS A 137 13.02 26.86 -3.88
N SER A 138 13.65 26.16 -4.83
CA SER A 138 15.01 26.51 -5.21
C SER A 138 14.91 27.94 -5.75
N LYS A 139 15.43 28.91 -4.97
CA LYS A 139 15.73 30.24 -5.48
C LYS A 139 16.91 30.05 -6.43
N ARG A 140 16.62 29.61 -7.66
CA ARG A 140 17.57 29.67 -8.75
C ARG A 140 17.70 31.15 -9.11
N SER A 141 18.69 31.81 -8.51
CA SER A 141 19.15 33.13 -8.93
C SER A 141 19.39 33.09 -10.42
N ARG A 142 18.58 33.83 -11.18
CA ARG A 142 18.83 34.09 -12.61
C ARG A 142 20.01 35.05 -12.69
N GLN A 143 21.23 34.53 -12.67
CA GLN A 143 22.34 35.25 -13.28
C GLN A 143 22.21 35.06 -14.79
N VAL A 144 21.74 36.11 -15.46
CA VAL A 144 21.75 36.25 -16.91
C VAL A 144 23.21 36.38 -17.35
N PRO A 145 23.76 35.49 -18.17
CA PRO A 145 25.08 35.70 -18.75
C PRO A 145 24.95 36.80 -19.80
N SER A 146 25.65 37.91 -19.61
CA SER A 146 25.80 38.99 -20.57
C SER A 146 26.42 38.43 -21.86
N MET A 147 25.69 38.54 -22.97
CA MET A 147 26.23 38.29 -24.32
C MET A 147 27.39 39.25 -24.59
N ARG A 148 28.59 38.69 -24.80
CA ARG A 148 29.71 39.39 -25.43
C ARG A 148 29.35 39.61 -26.90
N ASN A 149 29.09 40.86 -27.28
CA ASN A 149 29.09 41.25 -28.69
C ASN A 149 30.54 41.47 -29.15
N TYR A 150 30.91 40.76 -30.20
CA TYR A 150 32.09 41.03 -31.02
C TYR A 150 31.83 42.28 -31.85
N GLY A 151 32.78 43.21 -31.86
CA GLY A 151 32.79 44.41 -32.68
C GLY A 151 34.23 44.79 -33.00
N ASP A 152 34.66 44.31 -34.17
CA ASP A 152 35.74 44.74 -35.06
C ASP A 152 36.37 46.13 -34.84
N GLN A 153 37.71 46.19 -34.91
CA GLN A 153 38.46 47.27 -35.59
C GLN A 153 39.95 46.89 -35.77
N ASP A 154 40.36 46.90 -37.04
CA ASP A 154 41.69 46.68 -37.60
C ASP A 154 42.71 47.82 -37.32
N GLU A 155 43.96 47.58 -37.75
CA GLU A 155 45.05 48.52 -38.08
C GLU A 155 45.96 49.04 -36.94
N ASP A 156 47.12 48.39 -36.76
CA ASP A 156 48.48 48.86 -37.17
C ASP A 156 49.57 47.85 -36.75
#